data_AF-F6IM37-F1
#
_entry.id   AF-F6IM37-F1
#
_cell.length_a   1.000
_cell.length_b   1.000
_cell.length_c   1.000
_cell.angle_alpha   90.00
_cell.angle_beta   90.00
_cell.angle_gamma   90.00
#
_symmetry.space_group_name_H-M   'P 1'
#
loop_
_entity.id
_entity.type
_entity.pdbx_description
1 polymer ?
#
loop_
_entity_poly.entity_id
_entity_poly.type
_entity_poly.pdbx_seq_one_letter_code
_entity_poly.pdbx_strand_id
1 'polypeptide(L)'
;MQSLRTFFIACGIWYLCNLVLLWPQVYAGALPLIYPGIDLAQGKPVFGLLLDAWLIVGIQLAAIGVVALWGARQPWKYIALVPVIVLTEAVGAAWDLYSLLCSGEAAWVVITTLAAHAVIVLGSWYAWTASHRDKMQQG
;
A
#
# COMPACT_ATOMS: atom_id res chain seq x y z
N MET A 1 3.53 11.11 -21.18
CA MET A 1 3.86 9.87 -20.45
C MET A 1 4.53 10.10 -19.10
N GLN A 2 4.92 11.33 -18.76
CA GLN A 2 5.67 11.64 -17.56
C GLN A 2 4.86 11.42 -16.27
N SER A 3 3.56 11.74 -16.26
CA SER A 3 2.70 11.52 -15.09
C SER A 3 2.62 10.06 -14.67
N LEU A 4 2.47 9.14 -15.63
CA LEU A 4 2.45 7.70 -15.35
C LEU A 4 3.81 7.18 -14.84
N ARG A 5 4.92 7.71 -15.39
CA ARG A 5 6.27 7.41 -14.90
C ARG A 5 6.45 7.87 -13.45
N THR A 6 6.10 9.11 -13.15
CA THR A 6 6.21 9.68 -11.80
C THR A 6 5.35 8.89 -10.82
N PHE A 7 4.12 8.55 -11.22
CA PHE A 7 3.21 7.73 -10.42
C PHE A 7 3.82 6.36 -10.08
N PHE A 8 4.38 5.65 -11.06
CA PHE A 8 5.06 4.37 -10.80
C PHE A 8 6.29 4.50 -9.91
N ILE A 9 7.07 5.57 -10.04
CA ILE A 9 8.21 5.82 -9.16
C ILE A 9 7.74 6.06 -7.73
N ALA A 10 6.75 6.95 -7.56
CA ALA A 10 6.21 7.30 -6.25
C ALA A 10 5.60 6.09 -5.54
N CYS A 11 4.74 5.32 -6.21
CA CYS A 11 4.15 4.10 -5.64
C CYS A 11 5.22 3.04 -5.36
N GLY A 12 6.18 2.89 -6.28
CA GLY A 12 7.28 1.95 -6.11
C GLY A 12 8.11 2.21 -4.85
N ILE A 13 8.49 3.47 -4.63
CA ILE A 13 9.21 3.89 -3.41
C ILE A 13 8.32 3.71 -2.19
N TRP A 14 7.07 4.17 -2.23
CA TRP A 14 6.13 4.06 -1.12
C TRP A 14 5.94 2.61 -0.66
N TYR A 15 5.74 1.68 -1.58
CA TYR A 15 5.57 0.27 -1.26
C TYR A 15 6.82 -0.41 -0.73
N LEU A 16 8.01 -0.04 -1.23
CA LEU A 16 9.25 -0.54 -0.65
C LEU A 16 9.49 -0.02 0.77
N CYS A 17 9.16 1.25 1.04
CA CYS A 17 9.19 1.79 2.40
C CYS A 17 8.22 1.04 3.32
N ASN A 18 7.03 0.67 2.83
CA ASN A 18 6.07 -0.10 3.62
C ASN A 18 6.61 -1.47 4.04
N LEU A 19 7.37 -2.17 3.18
CA LEU A 19 8.04 -3.41 3.61
C LEU A 19 8.98 -3.19 4.80
N VAL A 20 9.75 -2.10 4.79
CA VAL A 20 10.66 -1.78 5.90
C VAL A 20 9.88 -1.47 7.17
N LEU A 21 8.80 -0.69 7.06
CA LEU A 21 7.96 -0.30 8.18
C LEU A 21 7.17 -1.47 8.79
N LEU A 22 6.77 -2.43 7.94
CA LEU A 22 6.05 -3.64 8.33
C LEU A 22 6.99 -4.81 8.65
N TRP A 23 8.30 -4.58 8.62
CA TRP A 23 9.27 -5.60 9.00
C TRP A 23 9.13 -5.92 10.50
N PRO A 24 9.12 -7.19 10.94
CA PRO A 24 8.75 -7.53 12.31
C PRO A 24 9.55 -6.80 13.39
N GLN A 25 10.86 -6.62 13.18
CA GLN A 25 11.76 -5.93 14.10
C GLN A 25 11.46 -4.43 14.24
N VAL A 26 10.85 -3.82 13.22
CA VAL A 26 10.46 -2.40 13.22
C VAL A 26 9.03 -2.26 13.76
N TYR A 27 8.11 -3.06 13.24
CA TYR A 27 6.67 -2.94 13.52
C TYR A 27 6.26 -3.48 14.90
N ALA A 28 6.99 -4.45 15.46
CA ALA A 28 6.66 -5.08 16.75
C ALA A 28 6.49 -4.08 17.90
N GLY A 29 7.28 -3.01 17.92
CA GLY A 29 7.17 -1.98 18.96
C GLY A 29 5.92 -1.10 18.82
N ALA A 30 5.36 -0.99 17.63
CA ALA A 30 4.18 -0.17 17.35
C ALA A 30 2.87 -0.92 17.60
N LEU A 31 2.87 -2.26 17.53
CA LEU A 31 1.67 -3.10 17.68
C LEU A 31 0.81 -2.77 18.92
N PRO A 32 1.36 -2.58 20.13
CA PRO A 32 0.56 -2.23 21.30
C PRO A 32 -0.13 -0.85 21.20
N LEU A 33 0.45 0.10 20.44
CA LEU A 33 -0.20 1.40 20.19
C LEU A 33 -1.31 1.29 19.14
N ILE A 34 -1.17 0.37 18.20
CA ILE A 34 -2.11 0.14 17.10
C ILE A 34 -3.32 -0.66 17.59
N TYR A 35 -3.11 -1.62 18.50
CA TYR A 35 -4.17 -2.45 19.08
C TYR A 35 -4.20 -2.32 20.62
N PRO A 36 -4.56 -1.15 21.18
CA PRO A 36 -4.44 -0.87 22.61
C PRO A 36 -5.38 -1.72 23.49
N GLY A 37 -6.42 -2.32 22.90
CA GLY A 37 -7.37 -3.18 23.61
C GLY A 37 -7.00 -4.68 23.59
N ILE A 38 -5.93 -5.06 22.91
CA ILE A 38 -5.48 -6.46 22.81
C ILE A 38 -4.23 -6.64 23.66
N ASP A 39 -4.22 -7.71 24.45
CA ASP A 39 -3.06 -8.09 25.25
C ASP A 39 -1.94 -8.67 24.38
N LEU A 40 -1.23 -7.76 23.71
CA LEU A 40 -0.14 -8.03 22.77
C LEU A 40 1.21 -8.00 23.48
N ALA A 41 1.84 -9.16 23.57
CA ALA A 41 3.20 -9.30 24.09
C ALA A 41 3.97 -10.35 23.28
N GLN A 42 5.30 -10.19 23.21
CA GLN A 42 6.17 -11.21 22.62
C GLN A 42 5.94 -12.57 23.29
N GLY A 43 5.90 -13.63 22.47
CA GLY A 43 5.61 -14.99 22.93
C GLY A 43 4.13 -15.37 22.92
N LYS A 44 3.20 -14.43 22.69
CA LYS A 44 1.78 -14.75 22.50
C LYS A 44 1.49 -15.13 21.04
N PRO A 45 0.69 -16.18 20.78
CA PRO A 45 0.36 -16.60 19.42
C PRO A 45 -0.28 -15.48 18.56
N VAL A 46 -1.19 -14.69 19.15
CA VAL A 46 -1.85 -13.58 18.45
C VAL A 46 -0.86 -12.50 17.99
N PHE A 47 0.18 -12.24 18.79
CA PHE A 47 1.22 -11.27 18.45
C PHE A 47 2.04 -11.74 17.24
N GLY A 48 2.43 -13.02 17.21
CA GLY A 48 3.14 -13.60 16.07
C GLY A 48 2.30 -13.59 14.79
N LEU A 49 1.02 -13.99 14.89
CA LEU A 49 0.10 -14.00 13.74
C LEU A 49 -0.11 -12.60 13.15
N LEU A 50 -0.22 -11.56 13.98
CA LEU A 50 -0.31 -10.19 13.51
C LEU A 50 0.98 -9.75 12.81
N LEU A 51 2.15 -10.04 13.39
CA LEU A 51 3.43 -9.73 12.75
C LEU A 51 3.58 -10.40 11.38
N ASP A 52 3.20 -11.68 11.27
CA ASP A 52 3.25 -12.42 10.02
C ASP A 52 2.27 -11.86 8.99
N ALA A 53 1.05 -11.50 9.40
CA ALA A 53 0.05 -10.88 8.52
C ALA A 53 0.55 -9.56 7.93
N TRP A 54 1.08 -8.67 8.77
CA TRP A 54 1.64 -7.39 8.33
C TRP A 54 2.89 -7.56 7.45
N LEU A 55 3.76 -8.52 7.75
CA LEU A 55 4.91 -8.84 6.91
C LEU A 55 4.48 -9.31 5.51
N ILE A 56 3.47 -10.19 5.42
CA ILE A 56 2.94 -10.66 4.14
C ILE A 56 2.39 -9.49 3.31
N VAL A 57 1.65 -8.57 3.94
CA VAL A 57 1.19 -7.33 3.28
C VAL A 57 2.38 -6.51 2.78
N GLY A 58 3.40 -6.31 3.60
CA GLY A 58 4.62 -5.60 3.20
C GLY A 58 5.33 -6.24 2.00
N ILE A 59 5.45 -7.57 1.97
CA ILE A 59 6.06 -8.32 0.86
C ILE A 59 5.23 -8.17 -0.42
N GLN A 60 3.91 -8.28 -0.32
CA GLN A 60 3.01 -8.08 -1.45
C GLN A 60 3.18 -6.67 -2.05
N LEU A 61 3.14 -5.64 -1.20
CA LEU A 61 3.34 -4.25 -1.63
C LEU A 61 4.70 -4.10 -2.30
N ALA A 62 5.78 -4.58 -1.67
CA ALA A 62 7.12 -4.51 -2.24
C ALA A 62 7.24 -5.18 -3.61
N ALA A 63 6.61 -6.34 -3.81
CA ALA A 63 6.61 -7.03 -5.09
C ALA A 63 5.97 -6.15 -6.19
N ILE A 64 4.81 -5.54 -5.90
CA ILE A 64 4.15 -4.59 -6.81
C ILE A 64 5.06 -3.37 -7.03
N GLY A 65 5.70 -2.88 -5.97
CA GLY A 65 6.58 -1.72 -6.00
C GLY A 65 7.81 -1.91 -6.89
N VAL A 66 8.45 -3.07 -6.83
CA VAL A 66 9.57 -3.44 -7.72
C VAL A 66 9.10 -3.44 -9.18
N VAL A 67 7.93 -4.02 -9.46
CA VAL A 67 7.35 -4.02 -10.81
C VAL A 67 7.01 -2.61 -11.27
N ALA A 68 6.53 -1.73 -10.38
CA ALA A 68 6.26 -0.32 -10.69
C ALA A 68 7.54 0.44 -11.05
N LEU A 69 8.59 0.33 -10.22
CA LEU A 69 9.90 0.91 -10.51
C LEU A 69 10.49 0.40 -11.82
N TRP A 70 10.28 -0.89 -12.12
CA TRP A 70 10.68 -1.46 -13.40
C TRP A 70 9.89 -0.85 -14.56
N GLY A 71 8.56 -0.83 -14.44
CA GLY A 71 7.63 -0.30 -15.42
C GLY A 71 7.82 1.19 -15.70
N ALA A 72 8.35 1.96 -14.76
CA ALA A 72 8.68 3.37 -14.94
C ALA A 72 9.65 3.64 -16.11
N ARG A 73 10.44 2.63 -16.53
CA ARG A 73 11.32 2.73 -17.71
C ARG A 73 10.53 2.75 -19.03
N GLN A 74 9.39 2.06 -19.09
CA GLN A 74 8.51 2.01 -20.27
C GLN A 74 7.02 2.08 -19.82
N PRO A 75 6.56 3.22 -19.28
CA PRO A 75 5.32 3.30 -18.48
C PRO A 75 4.08 2.78 -19.20
N TRP A 76 3.94 3.07 -20.50
CA TRP A 76 2.78 2.66 -21.27
C TRP A 76 2.66 1.13 -21.43
N LYS A 77 3.78 0.42 -21.56
CA LYS A 77 3.75 -1.06 -21.65
C LYS A 77 3.29 -1.71 -20.34
N TYR A 78 3.43 -1.00 -19.23
CA TYR A 78 3.08 -1.46 -17.89
C TYR A 78 1.81 -0.79 -17.36
N ILE A 79 1.01 -0.14 -18.22
CA ILE A 79 -0.18 0.60 -17.79
C ILE A 79 -1.21 -0.28 -17.06
N ALA A 80 -1.25 -1.59 -17.35
CA ALA A 80 -2.07 -2.57 -16.64
C ALA A 80 -1.71 -2.71 -15.15
N LEU A 81 -0.56 -2.19 -14.70
CA LEU A 81 -0.22 -2.14 -13.28
C LEU A 81 -1.08 -1.12 -12.50
N VAL A 82 -1.61 -0.09 -13.15
CA VAL A 82 -2.47 0.91 -12.50
C VAL A 82 -3.72 0.28 -11.87
N PRO A 83 -4.54 -0.52 -12.59
CA PRO A 83 -5.68 -1.18 -11.95
C PRO A 83 -5.26 -2.21 -10.88
N VAL A 84 -4.09 -2.85 -10.99
CA VAL A 84 -3.57 -3.74 -9.95
C VAL A 84 -3.27 -2.97 -8.66
N ILE A 85 -2.64 -1.80 -8.77
CA ILE A 85 -2.42 -0.89 -7.65
C ILE A 85 -3.76 -0.48 -7.03
N VAL A 86 -4.72 -0.01 -7.83
CA VAL A 86 -6.05 0.40 -7.33
C VAL A 86 -6.77 -0.73 -6.60
N LEU A 87 -6.74 -1.96 -7.12
CA LEU A 87 -7.35 -3.12 -6.45
C LEU A 87 -6.64 -3.45 -5.14
N THR A 88 -5.31 -3.35 -5.12
CA THR A 88 -4.51 -3.56 -3.90
C THR A 88 -4.89 -2.54 -2.82
N GLU A 89 -4.99 -1.26 -3.19
CA GLU A 89 -5.41 -0.20 -2.27
C GLU A 89 -6.85 -0.38 -1.79
N ALA A 90 -7.76 -0.86 -2.65
CA ALA A 90 -9.15 -1.14 -2.27
C ALA A 90 -9.24 -2.28 -1.25
N VAL A 91 -8.46 -3.35 -1.44
CA VAL A 91 -8.37 -4.47 -0.50
C VAL A 91 -7.74 -4.00 0.83
N GLY A 92 -6.68 -3.18 0.78
CA GLY A 92 -6.08 -2.57 1.97
C GLY A 92 -7.08 -1.71 2.74
N ALA A 93 -7.77 -0.81 2.06
CA ALA A 93 -8.79 0.04 2.70
C ALA A 93 -9.94 -0.78 3.33
N ALA A 94 -10.34 -1.90 2.69
CA ALA A 94 -11.33 -2.80 3.28
C ALA A 94 -10.80 -3.51 4.53
N TRP A 95 -9.52 -3.90 4.52
CA TRP A 95 -8.85 -4.47 5.69
C TRP A 95 -8.77 -3.47 6.85
N ASP A 96 -8.45 -2.20 6.59
CA ASP A 96 -8.40 -1.15 7.62
C ASP A 96 -9.77 -0.94 8.27
N LEU A 97 -10.83 -0.88 7.47
CA LEU A 97 -12.20 -0.75 7.98
C LEU A 97 -12.60 -1.97 8.80
N TYR A 98 -12.26 -3.18 8.33
CA TYR A 98 -12.48 -4.40 9.11
C TYR A 98 -11.71 -4.38 10.44
N SER A 99 -10.46 -3.94 10.42
CA SER A 99 -9.60 -3.90 11.60
C SER A 99 -10.11 -2.92 12.66
N LEU A 100 -10.62 -1.76 12.23
CA LEU A 100 -11.32 -0.81 13.11
C LEU A 100 -12.57 -1.41 13.75
N LEU A 101 -13.44 -2.00 12.93
CA LEU A 101 -14.79 -2.40 13.34
C LEU A 101 -14.81 -3.72 14.10
N CYS A 102 -13.85 -4.61 13.83
CA CYS A 102 -13.89 -6.00 14.31
C CYS A 102 -12.64 -6.42 15.09
N SER A 103 -11.52 -5.71 14.98
CA SER A 103 -10.23 -6.17 15.54
C SER A 103 -9.62 -5.19 16.56
N GLY A 104 -10.32 -4.12 16.93
CA GLY A 104 -9.88 -3.18 17.98
C GLY A 104 -8.67 -2.33 17.58
N GLU A 105 -8.45 -2.12 16.28
CA GLU A 105 -7.42 -1.21 15.79
C GLU A 105 -7.76 0.24 16.15
N ALA A 106 -6.73 1.02 16.50
CA ALA A 106 -6.86 2.41 16.89
C ALA A 106 -7.33 3.25 15.69
N ALA A 107 -8.40 4.03 15.89
CA ALA A 107 -9.03 4.82 14.85
C ALA A 107 -8.06 5.77 14.12
N TRP A 108 -7.05 6.31 14.80
CA TRP A 108 -6.07 7.19 14.17
C TRP A 108 -5.24 6.47 13.10
N VAL A 109 -4.90 5.19 13.32
CA VAL A 109 -4.15 4.37 12.35
C VAL A 109 -4.97 4.23 11.09
N VAL A 110 -6.22 3.78 11.25
CA VAL A 110 -7.18 3.57 10.17
C VAL A 110 -7.44 4.85 9.37
N ILE A 111 -7.59 6.00 10.04
CA ILE A 111 -7.77 7.28 9.36
C ILE A 111 -6.53 7.64 8.54
N THR A 112 -5.32 7.44 9.09
CA THR A 112 -4.08 7.75 8.38
C THR A 112 -3.84 6.84 7.19
N THR A 113 -4.14 5.54 7.30
CA THR A 113 -3.98 4.56 6.21
C THR A 113 -5.03 4.76 5.13
N LEU A 114 -6.30 5.01 5.48
CA LEU A 114 -7.35 5.38 4.52
C LEU A 114 -7.00 6.64 3.73
N ALA A 115 -6.38 7.64 4.38
CA ALA A 115 -5.88 8.82 3.68
C ALA A 115 -4.79 8.47 2.67
N ALA A 116 -3.86 7.58 3.02
CA ALA A 116 -2.83 7.10 2.10
C ALA A 116 -3.44 6.34 0.90
N HIS A 117 -4.40 5.45 1.15
CA HIS A 117 -5.16 4.75 0.12
C HIS A 117 -5.84 5.74 -0.85
N ALA A 118 -6.52 6.74 -0.31
CA ALA A 118 -7.18 7.77 -1.12
C ALA A 118 -6.19 8.53 -2.01
N VAL A 119 -5.03 8.91 -1.49
CA VAL A 119 -3.97 9.58 -2.27
C VAL A 119 -3.49 8.71 -3.43
N ILE A 120 -3.27 7.42 -3.20
CA ILE A 120 -2.80 6.51 -4.24
C ILE A 120 -3.88 6.27 -5.31
N VAL A 121 -5.14 6.08 -4.91
CA VAL A 121 -6.26 5.92 -5.85
C VAL A 121 -6.48 7.17 -6.70
N LEU A 122 -6.46 8.36 -6.09
CA LEU A 122 -6.57 9.63 -6.82
C LEU A 122 -5.37 9.85 -7.75
N GLY A 123 -4.16 9.52 -7.29
CA GLY A 123 -2.95 9.54 -8.12
C GLY A 123 -3.03 8.58 -9.30
N SER A 124 -3.60 7.39 -9.09
CA SER A 124 -3.84 6.38 -10.13
C SER A 124 -4.78 6.91 -11.21
N TRP A 125 -5.91 7.50 -10.79
CA TRP A 125 -6.89 8.12 -11.68
C TRP A 125 -6.26 9.23 -12.53
N TYR A 126 -5.52 10.14 -11.89
CA TYR A 126 -4.82 11.21 -12.59
C TYR A 126 -3.78 10.67 -13.59
N ALA A 127 -2.94 9.72 -13.18
CA ALA A 127 -1.91 9.13 -14.03
C ALA A 127 -2.52 8.40 -15.24
N TRP A 128 -3.59 7.65 -15.03
CA TRP A 128 -4.34 6.96 -16.08
C TRP A 128 -4.89 7.95 -17.11
N THR A 129 -5.67 8.92 -16.65
CA THR A 129 -6.32 9.90 -17.55
C THR A 129 -5.31 10.74 -18.32
N ALA A 130 -4.24 11.21 -17.66
CA ALA A 130 -3.17 11.97 -18.32
C ALA A 130 -2.45 11.13 -19.39
N SER A 131 -2.10 9.88 -19.09
CA SER A 131 -1.40 9.00 -20.04
C SER A 131 -2.21 8.66 -21.29
N HIS A 132 -3.53 8.49 -21.16
CA HIS A 132 -4.40 8.22 -22.30
C HIS A 132 -4.54 9.45 -23.21
N ARG A 133 -4.62 10.65 -22.64
CA ARG A 133 -4.59 11.91 -23.40
C ARG A 133 -3.29 12.07 -24.18
N ASP A 134 -2.16 11.87 -23.50
CA ASP A 134 -0.84 11.95 -24.15
C ASP A 134 -0.71 10.93 -25.30
N LYS A 135 -1.28 9.73 -25.14
CA LYS A 135 -1.23 8.70 -26.19
C LYS A 135 -2.05 9.07 -27.42
N MET A 136 -3.23 9.65 -27.22
CA MET A 136 -4.10 10.10 -28.32
C MET A 136 -3.50 11.28 -29.11
N GLN A 137 -2.66 12.10 -28.50
CA GLN A 137 -1.99 13.24 -29.17
C GLN A 137 -0.72 12.82 -29.96
N GLN A 138 -0.21 11.61 -29.73
CA GLN A 138 0.99 11.08 -30.38
C GLN A 138 0.69 10.16 -31.57
N GLY A 139 -0.59 9.90 -31.87
CA GLY A 139 -1.08 9.18 -33.04
C GLY A 139 -1.91 10.11 -33.91
#